data_AF-A0A921G9R3-F1
#
_entry.id   AF-A0A921G9R3-F1
#
_cell.length_a   1.000
_cell.length_b   1.000
_cell.length_c   1.000
_cell.angle_alpha   90.00
_cell.angle_beta   90.00
_cell.angle_gamma   90.00
#
_symmetry.space_group_name_H-M   'P 1'
#
loop_
_entity.id
_entity.type
_entity.pdbx_description
1 polymer ?
#
loop_
_entity_poly.entity_id
_entity_poly.type
_entity_poly.pdbx_seq_one_letter_code
_entity_poly.pdbx_strand_id
1 'polypeptide(L)'
;QDEVNNAFDRLASAMQKLEFYVHQVVSDQPDVEADKELLSIAIAAAKEITQEHLDTVIPVVAKEFKEALANAEAVYADDKATQEEVNNVFDRLANAMHMLDFIKGDKASLKTFIDKVSGLESSKYTEATWTPFNDALTAATNVYNDENAMQEEINTVYTELVKAFVNLRLIPNKDLLEELINQANGLNGANYTKTSFDGLTKALNEAKAVFDDPNATQEQVNSAKDVLAKAMAGLQTVTADNTVKTPVSNGDTTVSVKTGDDALVGTLAGLALLSIAGAKVLRKKED
;
A
#
# COMPACT_ATOMS: atom_id res chain seq x y z
N GLN A 1 -10.87 19.73 -25.42
CA GLN A 1 -11.61 18.58 -24.86
C GLN A 1 -12.86 18.28 -25.70
N ASP A 2 -13.75 19.26 -25.92
CA ASP A 2 -15.04 19.02 -26.61
C ASP A 2 -14.91 18.66 -28.10
N GLU A 3 -13.92 19.22 -28.82
CA GLU A 3 -13.65 18.82 -30.21
C GLU A 3 -13.00 17.42 -30.32
N VAL A 4 -12.23 17.03 -29.31
CA VAL A 4 -11.55 15.72 -29.24
C VAL A 4 -12.58 14.61 -29.02
N ASN A 5 -13.52 14.79 -28.09
CA ASN A 5 -14.60 13.83 -27.83
C ASN A 5 -15.53 13.68 -29.06
N ASN A 6 -15.75 14.76 -29.81
CA ASN A 6 -16.58 14.76 -31.01
C ASN A 6 -15.95 13.95 -32.17
N ALA A 7 -14.61 13.82 -32.22
CA ALA A 7 -13.93 13.00 -33.21
C ALA A 7 -14.14 11.49 -32.95
N PHE A 8 -14.03 11.04 -31.70
CA PHE A 8 -14.28 9.66 -31.30
C PHE A 8 -15.75 9.25 -31.50
N ASP A 9 -16.71 10.13 -31.22
CA ASP A 9 -18.14 9.86 -31.47
C ASP A 9 -18.46 9.78 -32.97
N ARG A 10 -17.79 10.59 -33.80
CA ARG A 10 -17.87 10.51 -35.26
C ARG A 10 -17.23 9.21 -35.78
N LEU A 11 -16.14 8.77 -35.17
CA LEU A 11 -15.46 7.50 -35.43
C LEU A 11 -16.38 6.32 -35.14
N ALA A 12 -16.98 6.30 -33.96
CA ALA A 12 -17.92 5.27 -33.54
C ALA A 12 -19.15 5.22 -34.46
N SER A 13 -19.69 6.38 -34.83
CA SER A 13 -20.80 6.49 -35.78
C SER A 13 -20.42 6.03 -37.20
N ALA A 14 -19.18 6.28 -37.64
CA ALA A 14 -18.68 5.79 -38.92
C ALA A 14 -18.51 4.27 -38.91
N MET A 15 -17.93 3.70 -37.84
CA MET A 15 -17.79 2.25 -37.65
C MET A 15 -19.14 1.53 -37.60
N GLN A 16 -20.15 2.12 -36.97
CA GLN A 16 -21.49 1.51 -36.89
C GLN A 16 -22.21 1.50 -38.25
N LYS A 17 -22.01 2.52 -39.09
CA LYS A 17 -22.48 2.51 -40.49
C LYS A 17 -21.75 1.49 -41.35
N LEU A 18 -20.50 1.21 -41.00
CA LEU A 18 -19.61 0.25 -41.65
C LEU A 18 -20.02 -1.20 -41.38
N GLU A 19 -20.30 -1.55 -40.12
CA GLU A 19 -20.82 -2.86 -39.72
C GLU A 19 -22.11 -3.23 -40.46
N PHE A 20 -22.96 -2.21 -40.73
CA PHE A 20 -24.18 -2.38 -41.49
C PHE A 20 -23.95 -2.69 -42.98
N TYR A 21 -22.87 -2.15 -43.58
CA TYR A 21 -22.58 -2.30 -45.01
C TYR A 21 -21.84 -3.61 -45.32
N VAL A 22 -20.94 -4.05 -44.42
CA VAL A 22 -20.22 -5.33 -44.54
C VAL A 22 -21.18 -6.53 -44.59
N HIS A 23 -22.39 -6.42 -44.03
CA HIS A 23 -23.41 -7.47 -44.06
C HIS A 23 -24.15 -7.60 -45.42
N GLN A 24 -23.94 -6.70 -46.38
CA GLN A 24 -24.72 -6.64 -47.63
C GLN A 24 -23.99 -7.16 -48.89
N VAL A 25 -22.66 -7.26 -48.90
CA VAL A 25 -21.94 -7.49 -50.17
C VAL A 25 -20.76 -8.45 -50.01
N VAL A 26 -20.95 -9.72 -50.42
CA VAL A 26 -19.91 -10.53 -51.09
C VAL A 26 -20.59 -11.51 -52.06
N SER A 27 -20.36 -11.35 -53.37
CA SER A 27 -20.47 -12.46 -54.33
C SER A 27 -19.38 -12.38 -55.39
N ASP A 28 -18.35 -13.22 -55.19
CA ASP A 28 -17.41 -13.85 -56.13
C ASP A 28 -17.59 -13.52 -57.63
N GLN A 29 -16.72 -12.66 -58.18
CA GLN A 29 -16.44 -12.57 -59.63
C GLN A 29 -14.93 -12.31 -59.86
N PRO A 30 -14.26 -12.97 -60.82
CA PRO A 30 -12.79 -13.11 -60.82
C PRO A 30 -12.02 -12.04 -61.63
N ASP A 31 -12.70 -10.99 -62.12
CA ASP A 31 -12.10 -10.00 -63.03
C ASP A 31 -12.67 -8.58 -62.85
N VAL A 32 -13.15 -8.28 -61.63
CA VAL A 32 -13.68 -6.97 -61.27
C VAL A 32 -12.70 -6.29 -60.34
N GLU A 33 -12.39 -5.03 -60.61
CA GLU A 33 -11.63 -4.14 -59.72
C GLU A 33 -12.18 -4.21 -58.29
N ALA A 34 -11.31 -4.32 -57.30
CA ALA A 34 -11.73 -4.44 -55.90
C ALA A 34 -12.53 -3.20 -55.46
N ASP A 35 -13.60 -3.42 -54.70
CA ASP A 35 -14.38 -2.33 -54.10
C ASP A 35 -13.61 -1.72 -52.92
N LYS A 36 -13.20 -0.46 -53.10
CA LYS A 36 -12.41 0.32 -52.14
C LYS A 36 -13.22 1.43 -51.47
N GLU A 37 -14.54 1.46 -51.62
CA GLU A 37 -15.38 2.54 -51.06
C GLU A 37 -15.23 2.61 -49.54
N LEU A 38 -15.42 1.48 -48.84
CA LEU A 38 -15.30 1.41 -47.38
C LEU A 38 -13.88 1.73 -46.89
N LEU A 39 -12.86 1.24 -47.60
CA LEU A 39 -11.45 1.55 -47.29
C LEU A 39 -11.16 3.06 -47.41
N SER A 40 -11.70 3.72 -48.44
CA SER A 40 -11.55 5.17 -48.62
C SER A 40 -12.17 5.97 -47.48
N ILE A 41 -13.35 5.54 -46.99
CA ILE A 41 -14.05 6.17 -45.87
C ILE A 41 -13.24 5.99 -44.58
N ALA A 42 -12.72 4.78 -44.33
CA ALA A 42 -11.88 4.50 -43.17
C ALA A 42 -10.58 5.33 -43.18
N ILE A 43 -9.90 5.44 -44.33
CA ILE A 43 -8.70 6.28 -44.49
C ILE A 43 -9.04 7.75 -44.25
N ALA A 44 -10.16 8.25 -44.80
CA ALA A 44 -10.59 9.63 -44.59
C ALA A 44 -10.84 9.93 -43.10
N ALA A 45 -11.55 9.03 -42.40
CA ALA A 45 -11.78 9.15 -40.96
C ALA A 45 -10.46 9.10 -40.15
N ALA A 46 -9.56 8.18 -40.49
CA ALA A 46 -8.25 8.06 -39.85
C ALA A 46 -7.40 9.34 -40.03
N LYS A 47 -7.49 10.01 -41.19
CA LYS A 47 -6.75 11.27 -41.44
C LYS A 47 -7.20 12.46 -40.60
N GLU A 48 -8.39 12.40 -40.00
CA GLU A 48 -8.85 13.41 -39.04
C GLU A 48 -8.12 13.30 -37.68
N ILE A 49 -7.44 12.17 -37.41
CA ILE A 49 -6.68 11.96 -36.19
C ILE A 49 -5.34 12.69 -36.28
N THR A 50 -5.24 13.82 -35.57
CA THR A 50 -4.03 14.64 -35.48
C THR A 50 -2.93 14.00 -34.63
N GLN A 51 -1.69 14.50 -34.77
CA GLN A 51 -0.59 14.10 -33.91
C GLN A 51 -0.85 14.44 -32.43
N GLU A 52 -1.57 15.51 -32.14
CA GLU A 52 -1.95 15.88 -30.77
C GLU A 52 -2.84 14.81 -30.11
N HIS A 53 -3.80 14.24 -30.86
CA HIS A 53 -4.57 13.09 -30.37
C HIS A 53 -3.65 11.89 -30.08
N LEU A 54 -2.77 11.55 -31.03
CA LEU A 54 -1.84 10.42 -30.89
C LEU A 54 -0.85 10.59 -29.73
N ASP A 55 -0.48 11.82 -29.39
CA ASP A 55 0.40 12.11 -28.25
C ASP A 55 -0.29 11.79 -26.90
N THR A 56 -1.62 11.69 -26.86
CA THR A 56 -2.36 11.24 -25.65
C THR A 56 -2.51 9.73 -25.55
N VAL A 57 -2.35 9.02 -26.67
CA VAL A 57 -2.55 7.57 -26.75
C VAL A 57 -1.30 6.84 -26.27
N ILE A 58 -1.48 5.59 -25.84
CA ILE A 58 -0.37 4.69 -25.55
C ILE A 58 0.57 4.58 -26.78
N PRO A 59 1.91 4.68 -26.62
CA PRO A 59 2.85 4.70 -27.73
C PRO A 59 2.75 3.51 -28.69
N VAL A 60 2.58 2.28 -28.17
CA VAL A 60 2.45 1.09 -29.04
C VAL A 60 1.17 1.14 -29.90
N VAL A 61 0.10 1.72 -29.38
CA VAL A 61 -1.17 1.89 -30.10
C VAL A 61 -1.03 2.99 -31.17
N ALA A 62 -0.45 4.14 -30.82
CA ALA A 62 -0.22 5.22 -31.77
C ALA A 62 0.68 4.77 -32.93
N LYS A 63 1.65 3.89 -32.66
CA LYS A 63 2.49 3.26 -33.68
C LYS A 63 1.67 2.34 -34.59
N GLU A 64 0.87 1.43 -34.04
CA GLU A 64 0.03 0.52 -34.84
C GLU A 64 -0.95 1.29 -35.73
N PHE A 65 -1.59 2.35 -35.20
CA PHE A 65 -2.47 3.22 -35.99
C PHE A 65 -1.76 3.84 -37.20
N LYS A 66 -0.56 4.39 -37.02
CA LYS A 66 0.23 4.97 -38.12
C LYS A 66 0.61 3.92 -39.17
N GLU A 67 1.02 2.73 -38.73
CA GLU A 67 1.40 1.64 -39.63
C GLU A 67 0.19 1.05 -40.39
N ALA A 68 -0.95 0.92 -39.72
CA ALA A 68 -2.20 0.46 -40.33
C ALA A 68 -2.70 1.48 -41.37
N LEU A 69 -2.67 2.79 -41.06
CA LEU A 69 -3.05 3.84 -42.01
C LEU A 69 -2.14 3.85 -43.24
N ALA A 70 -0.82 3.78 -43.06
CA ALA A 70 0.12 3.74 -44.18
C ALA A 70 -0.09 2.51 -45.08
N ASN A 71 -0.40 1.36 -44.48
CA ASN A 71 -0.67 0.12 -45.22
C ASN A 71 -2.01 0.20 -45.99
N ALA A 72 -3.04 0.74 -45.36
CA ALA A 72 -4.33 1.01 -45.99
C ALA A 72 -4.18 1.96 -47.19
N GLU A 73 -3.41 3.04 -47.06
CA GLU A 73 -3.13 3.97 -48.17
C GLU A 73 -2.38 3.29 -49.32
N ALA A 74 -1.41 2.42 -49.03
CA ALA A 74 -0.66 1.69 -50.04
C ALA A 74 -1.55 0.75 -50.86
N VAL A 75 -2.41 -0.05 -50.19
CA VAL A 75 -3.36 -0.95 -50.87
C VAL A 75 -4.46 -0.17 -51.59
N TYR A 76 -4.90 0.96 -51.03
CA TYR A 76 -5.85 1.84 -51.70
C TYR A 76 -5.30 2.36 -53.04
N ALA A 77 -4.01 2.74 -53.07
CA ALA A 77 -3.33 3.23 -54.28
C ALA A 77 -2.94 2.13 -55.30
N ASP A 78 -3.02 0.85 -54.94
CA ASP A 78 -2.66 -0.27 -55.84
C ASP A 78 -3.86 -0.73 -56.67
N ASP A 79 -3.90 -0.37 -57.95
CA ASP A 79 -4.95 -0.76 -58.90
C ASP A 79 -5.09 -2.30 -59.08
N LYS A 80 -4.11 -3.08 -58.62
CA LYS A 80 -4.11 -4.56 -58.68
C LYS A 80 -4.46 -5.23 -57.36
N ALA A 81 -4.75 -4.46 -56.31
CA ALA A 81 -5.15 -5.01 -55.02
C ALA A 81 -6.37 -5.92 -55.18
N THR A 82 -6.30 -7.09 -54.57
CA THR A 82 -7.41 -8.04 -54.48
C THR A 82 -8.44 -7.57 -53.44
N GLN A 83 -9.69 -8.03 -53.56
CA GLN A 83 -10.72 -7.73 -52.55
C GLN A 83 -10.31 -8.23 -51.15
N GLU A 84 -9.63 -9.37 -51.09
CA GLU A 84 -9.11 -9.91 -49.83
C GLU A 84 -8.08 -8.96 -49.19
N GLU A 85 -7.13 -8.43 -49.97
CA GLU A 85 -6.18 -7.43 -49.47
C GLU A 85 -6.88 -6.17 -48.99
N VAL A 86 -7.86 -5.67 -49.74
CA VAL A 86 -8.66 -4.49 -49.37
C VAL A 86 -9.41 -4.72 -48.04
N ASN A 87 -10.06 -5.88 -47.88
CA ASN A 87 -10.78 -6.22 -46.65
C ASN A 87 -9.81 -6.35 -45.45
N ASN A 88 -8.66 -7.01 -45.64
CA ASN A 88 -7.67 -7.21 -44.59
C ASN A 88 -7.09 -5.88 -44.06
N VAL A 89 -6.74 -4.95 -44.96
CA VAL A 89 -6.18 -3.65 -44.54
C VAL A 89 -7.24 -2.75 -43.90
N PHE A 90 -8.48 -2.88 -44.37
CA PHE A 90 -9.62 -2.20 -43.78
C PHE A 90 -9.86 -2.68 -42.34
N ASP A 91 -9.90 -4.00 -42.11
CA ASP A 91 -10.10 -4.58 -40.78
C ASP A 91 -8.96 -4.17 -39.83
N ARG A 92 -7.72 -4.17 -40.32
CA ARG A 92 -6.55 -3.72 -39.54
C ARG A 92 -6.68 -2.25 -39.14
N LEU A 93 -7.03 -1.37 -40.08
CA LEU A 93 -7.20 0.05 -39.82
C LEU A 93 -8.34 0.32 -38.82
N ALA A 94 -9.48 -0.35 -38.99
CA ALA A 94 -10.61 -0.25 -38.08
C ALA A 94 -10.25 -0.70 -36.65
N ASN A 95 -9.53 -1.81 -36.51
CA ASN A 95 -9.04 -2.27 -35.20
C ASN A 95 -8.06 -1.27 -34.57
N ALA A 96 -7.12 -0.73 -35.34
CA ALA A 96 -6.17 0.26 -34.84
C ALA A 96 -6.87 1.57 -34.42
N MET A 97 -7.90 1.98 -35.15
CA MET A 97 -8.77 3.12 -34.78
C MET A 97 -9.51 2.86 -33.47
N HIS A 98 -10.05 1.65 -33.26
CA HIS A 98 -10.70 1.27 -32.00
C HIS A 98 -9.71 1.25 -30.82
N MET A 99 -8.44 0.89 -31.05
CA MET A 99 -7.42 0.89 -30.01
C MET A 99 -7.05 2.31 -29.53
N LEU A 100 -7.36 3.38 -30.28
CA LEU A 100 -7.01 4.75 -29.88
C LEU A 100 -7.64 5.18 -28.54
N ASP A 101 -8.66 4.48 -28.05
CA ASP A 101 -9.24 4.70 -26.72
C ASP A 101 -8.28 4.34 -25.56
N PHE A 102 -7.20 3.59 -25.84
CA PHE A 102 -6.17 3.28 -24.85
C PHE A 102 -5.21 4.47 -24.67
N ILE A 103 -5.60 5.39 -23.81
CA ILE A 103 -4.87 6.62 -23.47
C ILE A 103 -3.77 6.35 -22.44
N LYS A 104 -2.63 7.04 -22.58
CA LYS A 104 -1.51 6.97 -21.63
C LYS A 104 -1.92 7.54 -20.25
N GLY A 105 -1.47 6.92 -19.17
CA GLY A 105 -1.72 7.44 -17.84
C GLY A 105 -0.85 8.65 -17.46
N ASP A 106 -1.38 9.55 -16.62
CA ASP A 106 -0.63 10.67 -16.05
C ASP A 106 0.27 10.20 -14.90
N LYS A 107 1.58 10.39 -15.08
CA LYS A 107 2.64 9.95 -14.16
C LYS A 107 3.13 11.03 -13.21
N ALA A 108 2.63 12.27 -13.29
CA ALA A 108 3.20 13.40 -12.55
C ALA A 108 3.20 13.19 -11.02
N SER A 109 2.07 12.74 -10.47
CA SER A 109 1.93 12.47 -9.05
C SER A 109 2.80 11.30 -8.59
N LEU A 110 2.86 10.22 -9.38
CA LEU A 110 3.70 9.06 -9.10
C LEU A 110 5.17 9.43 -9.06
N LYS A 111 5.66 10.17 -10.07
CA LYS A 111 7.04 10.65 -10.13
C LYS A 111 7.40 11.50 -8.92
N THR A 112 6.54 12.46 -8.60
CA THR A 112 6.75 13.36 -7.45
C THR A 112 6.88 12.56 -6.15
N PHE A 113 6.08 11.51 -5.97
CA PHE A 113 6.14 10.70 -4.76
C PHE A 113 7.38 9.80 -4.71
N ILE A 114 7.72 9.14 -5.83
CA ILE A 114 8.98 8.38 -5.98
C ILE A 114 10.19 9.25 -5.62
N ASP A 115 10.27 10.46 -6.18
CA ASP A 115 11.39 11.38 -5.93
C ASP A 115 11.51 11.71 -4.43
N LYS A 116 10.39 11.98 -3.75
CA LYS A 116 10.36 12.32 -2.32
C LYS A 116 10.84 11.17 -1.42
N VAL A 117 10.54 9.92 -1.79
CA VAL A 117 10.78 8.77 -0.92
C VAL A 117 12.01 7.95 -1.31
N SER A 118 12.58 8.19 -2.50
CA SER A 118 13.78 7.49 -3.00
C SER A 118 15.06 7.76 -2.17
N GLY A 119 15.11 8.89 -1.45
CA GLY A 119 16.24 9.27 -0.60
C GLY A 119 16.18 8.77 0.84
N LEU A 120 15.18 7.95 1.19
CA LEU A 120 15.10 7.40 2.54
C LEU A 120 16.22 6.38 2.79
N GLU A 121 16.77 6.39 3.99
CA GLU A 121 17.86 5.49 4.39
C GLU A 121 17.31 4.27 5.12
N SER A 122 17.50 3.08 4.56
CA SER A 122 16.98 1.83 5.12
C SER A 122 17.39 1.60 6.57
N SER A 123 18.61 2.00 6.95
CA SER A 123 19.18 1.84 8.29
C SER A 123 18.44 2.61 9.38
N LYS A 124 17.54 3.54 9.03
CA LYS A 124 16.71 4.27 10.00
C LYS A 124 15.40 3.56 10.32
N TYR A 125 14.99 2.58 9.52
CA TYR A 125 13.68 1.95 9.60
C TYR A 125 13.79 0.48 10.01
N THR A 126 12.71 -0.04 10.63
CA THR A 126 12.63 -1.47 10.94
C THR A 126 12.50 -2.26 9.66
N GLU A 127 13.22 -3.38 9.55
CA GLU A 127 13.22 -4.24 8.37
C GLU A 127 11.80 -4.68 7.97
N ALA A 128 10.96 -5.01 8.95
CA ALA A 128 9.58 -5.45 8.75
C ALA A 128 8.70 -4.42 8.01
N THR A 129 9.01 -3.12 8.13
CA THR A 129 8.27 -2.06 7.44
C THR A 129 9.02 -1.50 6.23
N TRP A 130 10.35 -1.59 6.25
CA TRP A 130 11.20 -1.19 5.13
C TRP A 130 11.03 -2.09 3.92
N THR A 131 11.01 -3.42 4.10
CA THR A 131 10.93 -4.37 2.98
C THR A 131 9.67 -4.14 2.12
N PRO A 132 8.44 -4.10 2.68
CA PRO A 132 7.24 -3.80 1.88
C PRO A 132 7.26 -2.42 1.21
N PHE A 133 7.87 -1.42 1.86
CA PHE A 133 8.03 -0.10 1.27
C PHE A 133 8.97 -0.12 0.07
N ASN A 134 10.12 -0.78 0.18
CA ASN A 134 11.10 -0.90 -0.90
C ASN A 134 10.53 -1.69 -2.09
N ASP A 135 9.75 -2.74 -1.84
CA ASP A 135 9.06 -3.51 -2.88
C ASP A 135 8.04 -2.63 -3.62
N ALA A 136 7.22 -1.88 -2.88
CA ALA A 136 6.26 -0.95 -3.48
C ALA A 136 6.95 0.19 -4.27
N LEU A 137 8.09 0.69 -3.79
CA LEU A 137 8.88 1.71 -4.50
C LEU A 137 9.45 1.15 -5.81
N THR A 138 9.89 -0.11 -5.80
CA THR A 138 10.37 -0.79 -7.00
C THR A 138 9.25 -0.98 -8.02
N ALA A 139 8.07 -1.46 -7.58
CA ALA A 139 6.90 -1.61 -8.46
C ALA A 139 6.44 -0.27 -9.06
N ALA A 140 6.36 0.78 -8.23
CA ALA A 140 6.07 2.14 -8.66
C ALA A 140 7.08 2.67 -9.69
N THR A 141 8.37 2.41 -9.49
CA THR A 141 9.43 2.81 -10.43
C THR A 141 9.32 2.07 -11.76
N ASN A 142 8.96 0.79 -11.75
CA ASN A 142 8.76 0.01 -12.96
C ASN A 142 7.59 0.56 -13.80
N VAL A 143 6.43 0.80 -13.19
CA VAL A 143 5.26 1.39 -13.87
C VAL A 143 5.54 2.82 -14.33
N TYR A 144 6.31 3.60 -13.55
CA TYR A 144 6.75 4.92 -13.98
C TYR A 144 7.58 4.86 -15.27
N ASN A 145 8.46 3.86 -15.41
CA ASN A 145 9.30 3.68 -16.59
C ASN A 145 8.60 2.99 -17.77
N ASP A 146 7.45 2.36 -17.57
CA ASP A 146 6.69 1.73 -18.66
C ASP A 146 5.96 2.76 -19.51
N GLU A 147 6.46 3.04 -20.71
CA GLU A 147 5.90 4.00 -21.66
C GLU A 147 4.42 3.74 -22.01
N ASN A 148 3.93 2.51 -21.83
CA ASN A 148 2.55 2.12 -22.14
C ASN A 148 1.64 2.04 -20.91
N ALA A 149 2.12 2.42 -19.72
CA ALA A 149 1.35 2.35 -18.49
C ALA A 149 0.03 3.13 -18.59
N MET A 150 -1.06 2.45 -18.25
CA MET A 150 -2.40 3.04 -18.15
C MET A 150 -2.64 3.68 -16.78
N GLN A 151 -3.65 4.55 -16.72
CA GLN A 151 -3.95 5.28 -15.48
C GLN A 151 -4.27 4.35 -14.30
N GLU A 152 -4.92 3.21 -14.54
CA GLU A 152 -5.26 2.23 -13.50
C GLU A 152 -4.00 1.63 -12.84
N GLU A 153 -3.01 1.27 -13.66
CA GLU A 153 -1.74 0.71 -13.19
C GLU A 153 -0.99 1.74 -12.33
N ILE A 154 -0.94 2.99 -12.81
CA ILE A 154 -0.34 4.12 -12.08
C ILE A 154 -1.05 4.35 -10.74
N ASN A 155 -2.38 4.37 -10.73
CA ASN A 155 -3.16 4.58 -9.50
C ASN A 155 -2.94 3.45 -8.49
N THR A 156 -2.83 2.22 -8.97
CA THR A 156 -2.60 1.03 -8.14
C THR A 156 -1.25 1.15 -7.43
N VAL A 157 -0.15 1.32 -8.18
CA VAL A 157 1.18 1.42 -7.58
C VAL A 157 1.37 2.67 -6.73
N TYR A 158 0.71 3.79 -7.09
CA TYR A 158 0.71 4.99 -6.26
C TYR A 158 0.07 4.73 -4.89
N THR A 159 -1.09 4.09 -4.87
CA THR A 159 -1.82 3.77 -3.64
C THR A 159 -1.02 2.80 -2.77
N GLU A 160 -0.41 1.79 -3.37
CA GLU A 160 0.43 0.82 -2.66
C GLU A 160 1.69 1.47 -2.07
N LEU A 161 2.39 2.31 -2.84
CA LEU A 161 3.56 3.04 -2.36
C LEU A 161 3.21 3.98 -1.21
N VAL A 162 2.10 4.73 -1.31
CA VAL A 162 1.63 5.61 -0.22
C VAL A 162 1.31 4.80 1.03
N LYS A 163 0.58 3.69 0.87
CA LYS A 163 0.24 2.80 1.99
C LYS A 163 1.47 2.22 2.66
N ALA A 164 2.49 1.82 1.90
CA ALA A 164 3.71 1.28 2.46
C ALA A 164 4.54 2.38 3.16
N PHE A 165 4.62 3.58 2.57
CA PHE A 165 5.29 4.73 3.17
C PHE A 165 4.69 5.13 4.53
N VAL A 166 3.36 5.21 4.67
CA VAL A 166 2.73 5.56 5.97
C VAL A 166 2.91 4.45 7.04
N ASN A 167 3.22 3.24 6.60
CA ASN A 167 3.49 2.11 7.49
C ASN A 167 4.96 2.00 7.90
N LEU A 168 5.87 2.80 7.35
CA LEU A 168 7.25 2.85 7.79
C LEU A 168 7.35 3.16 9.28
N ARG A 169 8.23 2.44 9.98
CA ARG A 169 8.53 2.64 11.39
C ARG A 169 10.03 2.80 11.57
N LEU A 170 10.43 3.82 12.32
CA LEU A 170 11.83 4.02 12.68
C LEU A 170 12.27 2.92 13.66
N ILE A 171 13.55 2.60 13.64
CA ILE A 171 14.16 1.76 14.69
C ILE A 171 14.08 2.52 16.01
N PRO A 172 13.49 1.95 17.08
CA PRO A 172 13.42 2.61 18.38
C PRO A 172 14.82 2.72 19.00
N ASN A 173 15.11 3.81 19.71
CA ASN A 173 16.32 3.90 20.53
C ASN A 173 16.11 3.08 21.80
N LYS A 174 17.00 2.11 22.05
CA LYS A 174 16.99 1.19 23.19
C LYS A 174 18.17 1.37 24.17
N ASP A 175 19.03 2.36 23.97
CA ASP A 175 20.30 2.53 24.70
C ASP A 175 20.08 2.63 26.21
N LEU A 176 19.14 3.48 26.64
CA LEU A 176 18.81 3.65 28.07
C LEU A 176 18.14 2.42 28.68
N LEU A 177 17.36 1.68 27.87
CA LEU A 177 16.73 0.45 28.33
C LEU A 177 17.80 -0.64 28.55
N GLU A 178 18.76 -0.74 27.63
CA GLU A 178 19.91 -1.64 27.74
C GLU A 178 20.73 -1.36 29.00
N GLU A 179 21.03 -0.07 29.25
CA GLU A 179 21.78 0.34 30.44
C GLU A 179 21.08 -0.09 31.72
N LEU A 180 19.77 0.17 31.84
CA LEU A 180 18.98 -0.25 33.02
C LEU A 180 18.91 -1.78 33.17
N ILE A 181 18.78 -2.51 32.06
CA ILE A 181 18.82 -3.99 32.08
C ILE A 181 20.16 -4.48 32.63
N ASN A 182 21.26 -3.88 32.19
CA ASN A 182 22.60 -4.22 32.66
C ASN A 182 22.80 -3.89 34.14
N GLN A 183 22.35 -2.70 34.58
CA GLN A 183 22.39 -2.33 36.00
C GLN A 183 21.57 -3.31 36.85
N ALA A 184 20.35 -3.65 36.44
CA ALA A 184 19.48 -4.58 37.15
C ALA A 184 20.06 -6.02 37.22
N ASN A 185 20.66 -6.50 36.12
CA ASN A 185 21.35 -7.81 36.09
C ASN A 185 22.57 -7.85 37.04
N GLY A 186 23.21 -6.71 37.29
CA GLY A 186 24.37 -6.60 38.18
C GLY A 186 24.02 -6.62 39.68
N LEU A 187 22.74 -6.53 40.05
CA LEU A 187 22.32 -6.51 41.45
C LEU A 187 22.39 -7.90 42.09
N ASN A 188 22.97 -7.97 43.28
CA ASN A 188 22.97 -9.20 44.08
C ASN A 188 21.67 -9.30 44.90
N GLY A 189 20.79 -10.23 44.54
CA GLY A 189 19.52 -10.46 45.22
C GLY A 189 19.62 -10.75 46.72
N ALA A 190 20.76 -11.26 47.22
CA ALA A 190 20.96 -11.49 48.65
C ALA A 190 20.98 -10.21 49.50
N ASN A 191 21.23 -9.06 48.86
CA ASN A 191 21.25 -7.76 49.54
C ASN A 191 19.85 -7.17 49.75
N TYR A 192 18.80 -7.76 49.15
CA TYR A 192 17.47 -7.19 49.09
C TYR A 192 16.39 -8.13 49.65
N THR A 193 15.26 -7.57 50.07
CA THR A 193 14.11 -8.36 50.50
C THR A 193 13.56 -9.16 49.32
N LYS A 194 13.12 -10.40 49.59
CA LYS A 194 12.58 -11.28 48.55
C LYS A 194 11.48 -10.60 47.72
N THR A 195 10.53 -9.94 48.39
CA THR A 195 9.39 -9.29 47.72
C THR A 195 9.84 -8.19 46.75
N SER A 196 10.77 -7.31 47.16
CA SER A 196 11.22 -6.22 46.29
C SER A 196 12.06 -6.73 45.12
N PHE A 197 12.88 -7.77 45.36
CA PHE A 197 13.70 -8.38 44.31
C PHE A 197 12.90 -9.24 43.32
N ASP A 198 11.84 -9.92 43.77
CA ASP A 198 10.88 -10.60 42.88
C ASP A 198 10.19 -9.58 41.95
N GLY A 199 9.80 -8.41 42.49
CA GLY A 199 9.24 -7.30 41.71
C GLY A 199 10.20 -6.77 40.64
N LEU A 200 11.47 -6.57 40.99
CA LEU A 200 12.53 -6.24 40.03
C LEU A 200 12.68 -7.31 38.95
N THR A 201 12.71 -8.58 39.34
CA THR A 201 12.90 -9.71 38.40
C THR A 201 11.79 -9.73 37.35
N LYS A 202 10.54 -9.49 37.76
CA LYS A 202 9.40 -9.40 36.84
C LYS A 202 9.58 -8.23 35.86
N ALA A 203 9.87 -7.03 36.36
CA ALA A 203 10.08 -5.84 35.53
C ALA A 203 11.25 -6.01 34.55
N LEU A 204 12.34 -6.67 34.99
CA LEU A 204 13.51 -6.97 34.17
C LEU A 204 13.17 -7.94 33.03
N ASN A 205 12.35 -8.95 33.27
CA ASN A 205 11.92 -9.87 32.22
C ASN A 205 11.03 -9.17 31.18
N GLU A 206 10.12 -8.30 31.61
CA GLU A 206 9.30 -7.48 30.71
C GLU A 206 10.18 -6.51 29.89
N ALA A 207 11.17 -5.88 30.51
CA ALA A 207 12.13 -5.01 29.84
C ALA A 207 12.96 -5.75 28.79
N LYS A 208 13.45 -6.96 29.10
CA LYS A 208 14.18 -7.81 28.15
C LYS A 208 13.31 -8.21 26.96
N ALA A 209 12.04 -8.57 27.20
CA ALA A 209 11.12 -8.91 26.11
C ALA A 209 10.94 -7.74 25.12
N VAL A 210 10.81 -6.50 25.62
CA VAL A 210 10.73 -5.30 24.76
C VAL A 210 12.08 -4.97 24.11
N PHE A 211 13.18 -5.21 24.81
CA PHE A 211 14.53 -5.02 24.28
C PHE A 211 14.83 -5.95 23.10
N ASP A 212 14.40 -7.20 23.19
CA ASP A 212 14.62 -8.23 22.16
C ASP A 212 13.62 -8.15 21.00
N ASP A 213 12.48 -7.46 21.16
CA ASP A 213 11.47 -7.31 20.10
C ASP A 213 11.93 -6.33 19.00
N PRO A 214 12.22 -6.81 17.77
CA PRO A 214 12.66 -5.95 16.66
C PRO A 214 11.56 -4.99 16.17
N ASN A 215 10.30 -5.24 16.55
CA ASN A 215 9.14 -4.43 16.19
C ASN A 215 8.62 -3.56 17.33
N ALA A 216 9.34 -3.49 18.46
CA ALA A 216 8.96 -2.63 19.57
C ALA A 216 8.81 -1.18 19.11
N THR A 217 7.77 -0.50 19.58
CA THR A 217 7.62 0.95 19.38
C THR A 217 8.45 1.72 20.41
N GLN A 218 8.75 2.99 20.12
CA GLN A 218 9.44 3.84 21.08
C GLN A 218 8.65 4.01 22.39
N GLU A 219 7.32 4.02 22.33
CA GLU A 219 6.45 4.06 23.51
C GLU A 219 6.60 2.79 24.35
N GLN A 220 6.66 1.61 23.73
CA GLN A 220 6.89 0.35 24.45
C GLN A 220 8.27 0.35 25.14
N VAL A 221 9.31 0.81 24.44
CA VAL A 221 10.66 0.94 25.00
C VAL A 221 10.68 1.92 26.18
N ASN A 222 10.02 3.07 26.05
CA ASN A 222 9.90 4.05 27.13
C ASN A 222 9.15 3.49 28.34
N SER A 223 8.04 2.78 28.11
CA SER A 223 7.25 2.16 29.18
C SER A 223 8.05 1.09 29.92
N ALA A 224 8.76 0.21 29.19
CA ALA A 224 9.63 -0.82 29.77
C ALA A 224 10.74 -0.20 30.63
N LYS A 225 11.37 0.87 30.13
CA LYS A 225 12.40 1.64 30.84
C LYS A 225 11.84 2.20 32.16
N ASP A 226 10.67 2.83 32.12
CA ASP A 226 10.06 3.46 33.30
C ASP A 226 9.63 2.40 34.34
N VAL A 227 9.09 1.26 33.91
CA VAL A 227 8.73 0.13 34.77
C VAL A 227 9.96 -0.45 35.46
N LEU A 228 11.04 -0.68 34.71
CA LEU A 228 12.29 -1.20 35.26
C LEU A 228 12.94 -0.21 36.23
N ALA A 229 13.02 1.07 35.86
CA ALA A 229 13.56 2.13 36.73
C ALA A 229 12.78 2.24 38.05
N LYS A 230 11.45 2.17 38.00
CA LYS A 230 10.60 2.20 39.20
C LYS A 230 10.83 0.96 40.08
N ALA A 231 10.98 -0.21 39.50
CA ALA A 231 11.26 -1.44 40.25
C ALA A 231 12.63 -1.39 40.93
N MET A 232 13.66 -0.85 40.25
CA MET A 232 14.97 -0.61 40.84
C MET A 232 14.92 0.40 41.99
N ALA A 233 14.19 1.51 41.84
CA ALA A 233 14.00 2.50 42.90
C ALA A 233 13.21 1.97 44.10
N GLY A 234 12.38 0.94 43.91
CA GLY A 234 11.57 0.29 44.94
C GLY A 234 12.26 -0.83 45.71
N LEU A 235 13.54 -1.11 45.46
CA LEU A 235 14.29 -2.14 46.16
C LEU A 235 14.48 -1.81 47.65
N GLN A 236 14.34 -2.83 48.50
CA GLN A 236 14.51 -2.71 49.95
C GLN A 236 15.64 -3.62 50.42
N THR A 237 16.62 -3.10 51.15
CA THR A 237 17.77 -3.89 51.61
C THR A 237 17.44 -4.81 52.77
N VAL A 238 18.13 -5.94 52.88
CA VAL A 238 18.10 -6.79 54.08
C VAL A 238 18.90 -6.08 55.19
N THR A 239 18.24 -5.43 56.13
CA THR A 239 18.89 -4.93 57.36
C THR A 239 18.85 -6.02 58.45
N ALA A 240 19.87 -6.02 59.33
CA ALA A 240 19.93 -6.92 60.50
C ALA A 240 18.85 -6.65 61.56
N ASP A 241 17.97 -5.67 61.33
CA ASP A 241 16.93 -5.25 62.26
C ASP A 241 15.54 -5.37 61.61
N ASN A 242 15.21 -6.57 61.12
CA ASN A 242 13.83 -6.97 60.86
C ASN A 242 13.17 -7.45 62.18
N THR A 243 13.26 -6.65 63.24
CA THR A 243 12.33 -6.79 64.36
C THR A 243 11.04 -6.07 63.99
N VAL A 244 10.00 -6.86 63.72
CA VAL A 244 8.61 -6.41 63.76
C VAL A 244 8.37 -5.83 65.15
N LYS A 245 8.44 -4.51 65.31
CA LYS A 245 7.85 -3.84 66.46
C LYS A 245 6.36 -3.67 66.19
N THR A 246 5.59 -4.72 66.46
CA THR A 246 4.21 -4.52 66.90
C THR A 246 4.26 -4.01 68.35
N PRO A 247 3.72 -2.84 68.67
CA PRO A 247 3.44 -2.50 70.05
C PRO A 247 2.29 -3.42 70.49
N VAL A 248 2.61 -4.45 71.26
CA VAL A 248 1.60 -5.19 72.01
C VAL A 248 1.16 -4.27 73.16
N SER A 249 -0.02 -3.66 73.01
CA SER A 249 -0.73 -3.06 74.13
C SER A 249 -1.67 -4.12 74.71
N ASN A 250 -1.33 -4.63 75.90
CA ASN A 250 -2.22 -5.46 76.67
C ASN A 250 -3.27 -4.60 77.37
N GLY A 251 -4.54 -4.90 77.11
CA GLY A 251 -5.67 -4.63 78.01
C GLY A 251 -6.56 -3.45 77.63
N ASP A 252 -7.71 -3.75 77.00
CA ASP A 252 -9.00 -3.50 77.66
C ASP A 252 -10.14 -4.33 77.01
N THR A 253 -11.12 -4.64 77.83
CA THR A 253 -12.19 -5.62 77.70
C THR A 253 -13.50 -5.00 77.20
N THR A 254 -14.20 -5.70 76.29
CA THR A 254 -15.65 -5.58 75.94
C THR A 254 -16.04 -4.26 75.23
N VAL A 255 -16.91 -4.15 74.24
CA VAL A 255 -18.13 -4.85 73.82
C VAL A 255 -18.27 -4.71 72.28
N SER A 256 -18.91 -5.69 71.65
CA SER A 256 -19.35 -5.68 70.25
C SER A 256 -20.16 -4.44 69.85
N VAL A 257 -19.81 -3.80 68.72
CA VAL A 257 -20.82 -3.31 67.76
C VAL A 257 -20.28 -3.29 66.32
N LYS A 258 -21.22 -3.55 65.42
CA LYS A 258 -21.10 -3.75 63.98
C LYS A 258 -21.31 -2.42 63.23
N THR A 259 -20.80 -2.41 61.99
CA THR A 259 -21.06 -1.58 60.79
C THR A 259 -20.24 -0.30 60.56
N GLY A 260 -19.63 -0.24 59.37
CA GLY A 260 -19.61 0.96 58.54
C GLY A 260 -18.22 1.42 58.09
N ASP A 261 -17.83 0.99 56.89
CA ASP A 261 -16.93 1.63 55.92
C ASP A 261 -16.14 2.89 56.34
N ASP A 262 -14.81 2.76 56.35
CA ASP A 262 -13.92 3.69 55.64
C ASP A 262 -12.50 3.10 55.60
N ALA A 263 -12.15 2.44 54.50
CA ALA A 263 -10.77 2.08 54.21
C ALA A 263 -10.51 2.30 52.73
N LEU A 264 -9.73 3.36 52.48
CA LEU A 264 -9.09 3.76 51.24
C LEU A 264 -8.34 2.58 50.60
N VAL A 265 -9.03 1.80 49.76
CA VAL A 265 -8.44 0.84 48.84
C VAL A 265 -7.85 1.63 47.66
N GLY A 266 -6.59 2.03 47.81
CA GLY A 266 -5.79 2.62 46.74
C GLY A 266 -5.41 1.59 45.68
N THR A 267 -6.32 1.37 44.73
CA THR A 267 -6.04 1.05 43.32
C THR A 267 -5.06 -0.09 43.02
N LEU A 268 -5.58 -1.32 43.04
CA LEU A 268 -5.16 -2.38 42.12
C LEU A 268 -6.02 -2.28 40.85
N ALA A 269 -5.61 -1.43 39.90
CA ALA A 269 -6.08 -1.43 38.52
C ALA A 269 -4.79 -1.53 37.68
N GLY A 270 -4.56 -2.52 36.82
CA GLY A 270 -5.46 -3.14 35.87
C GLY A 270 -4.72 -3.04 34.53
N LEU A 271 -3.90 -4.05 34.20
CA LEU A 271 -3.37 -4.21 32.84
C LEU A 271 -3.86 -5.56 32.33
N ALA A 272 -4.99 -5.49 31.64
CA ALA A 272 -5.53 -6.55 30.83
C ALA A 272 -4.54 -6.89 29.72
N LEU A 273 -4.23 -8.17 29.58
CA LEU A 273 -3.54 -8.73 28.43
C LEU A 273 -4.45 -8.56 27.20
N LEU A 274 -4.08 -7.66 26.28
CA LEU A 274 -4.70 -7.57 24.97
C LEU A 274 -4.16 -8.71 24.09
N SER A 275 -4.83 -9.85 24.13
CA SER A 275 -4.75 -10.88 23.11
C SER A 275 -5.55 -10.42 21.89
N ILE A 276 -4.89 -10.06 20.80
CA ILE A 276 -5.55 -9.85 19.50
C ILE A 276 -5.79 -11.24 18.89
N ALA A 277 -7.02 -11.74 19.02
CA ALA A 277 -7.54 -12.80 18.17
C ALA A 277 -8.23 -12.16 16.96
N GLY A 278 -7.85 -12.61 15.75
CA GLY A 278 -8.29 -12.06 14.47
C GLY A 278 -9.81 -12.13 14.25
N ALA A 279 -10.35 -11.05 13.67
CA ALA A 279 -11.74 -10.88 13.31
C ALA A 279 -12.13 -11.78 12.12
N LYS A 280 -13.15 -12.63 12.33
CA LYS A 280 -13.96 -13.24 11.26
C LYS A 280 -14.99 -12.21 10.78
N VAL A 281 -14.87 -11.77 9.53
CA VAL A 281 -15.85 -10.91 8.85
C VAL A 281 -17.12 -11.72 8.51
N LEU A 282 -18.27 -11.28 9.01
CA LEU A 282 -19.60 -11.72 8.55
C LEU A 282 -20.29 -10.56 7.82
N ARG A 283 -20.58 -10.79 6.53
CA ARG A 283 -21.36 -9.91 5.65
C ARG A 283 -22.80 -9.81 6.16
N LYS A 284 -23.29 -8.57 6.29
CA LYS A 284 -24.70 -8.25 6.52
C LYS A 284 -25.44 -8.29 5.17
N LYS A 285 -26.55 -9.04 5.12
CA LYS A 285 -27.63 -8.89 4.14
C LYS A 285 -28.53 -7.76 4.63
N GLU A 286 -28.96 -6.90 3.72
CA GLU A 286 -30.16 -6.07 3.89
C GLU A 286 -31.06 -6.30 2.66
N ASP A 287 -32.29 -6.71 2.98
CA ASP A 287 -33.61 -6.55 2.37
C ASP A 287 -33.77 -6.42 0.85
#